data_AF-A0A356JAA2-F1
#
_entry.id   AF-A0A356JAA2-F1
#
_cell.length_a   1.000
_cell.length_b   1.000
_cell.length_c   1.000
_cell.angle_alpha   90.00
_cell.angle_beta   90.00
_cell.angle_gamma   90.00
#
_symmetry.space_group_name_H-M   'P 1'
#
loop_
_entity.id
_entity.type
_entity.pdbx_description
1 polymer ?
#
loop_
_entity_poly.entity_id
_entity_poly.type
_entity_poly.pdbx_seq_one_letter_code
_entity_poly.pdbx_strand_id
1 'polypeptide(L)' 'MDKGFLKEKLKSNWKSGITVSFVSLPLSISLAVAAGATPLMGVITAIWAGLVASVLGGSNYNIVGPTGALSGILV' A
#
# COMPACT_ATOMS: atom_id res chain seq x y z
N MET A 1 -19.96 10.27 -11.57
CA MET A 1 -19.18 9.02 -11.62
C MET A 1 -20.16 7.86 -11.63
N ASP A 2 -20.45 7.31 -12.81
CA ASP A 2 -21.45 6.25 -12.95
C ASP A 2 -21.01 4.99 -12.20
N LYS A 3 -21.90 4.46 -11.35
CA LYS A 3 -21.63 3.27 -10.53
C LYS A 3 -21.23 2.04 -11.36
N GLY A 4 -21.59 2.01 -12.65
CA GLY A 4 -21.18 0.98 -13.61
C GLY A 4 -19.66 0.98 -13.88
N PHE A 5 -19.05 2.17 -14.02
CA PHE A 5 -17.62 2.32 -14.33
C PHE A 5 -16.72 1.85 -13.18
N LEU A 6 -17.13 2.09 -11.92
CA LEU A 6 -16.41 1.61 -10.74
C LEU A 6 -16.41 0.08 -10.64
N LYS A 7 -17.55 -0.58 -10.91
CA LYS A 7 -17.63 -2.05 -10.87
C LYS A 7 -16.75 -2.70 -11.93
N GLU A 8 -16.69 -2.13 -13.13
CA GLU A 8 -15.83 -2.63 -14.21
C GLU A 8 -14.35 -2.48 -13.88
N LYS A 9 -13.93 -1.30 -13.40
CA LYS A 9 -12.55 -1.10 -12.93
C LYS A 9 -12.20 -2.04 -11.78
N LEU A 10 -13.08 -2.24 -10.81
CA LEU A 10 -12.81 -3.13 -9.69
C LEU A 10 -12.63 -4.58 -10.15
N LYS A 11 -13.46 -5.04 -11.09
CA LYS A 11 -13.38 -6.38 -11.67
C LYS A 11 -12.10 -6.59 -12.48
N SER A 12 -11.69 -5.57 -13.24
CA SER A 12 -10.45 -5.60 -14.02
C SER A 12 -9.20 -5.59 -13.13
N ASN A 13 -9.22 -4.84 -12.02
CA ASN A 13 -8.06 -4.64 -11.13
C ASN A 13 -8.00 -5.60 -9.93
N TRP A 14 -8.97 -6.51 -9.75
CA TRP A 14 -8.98 -7.43 -8.61
C TRP A 14 -7.74 -8.34 -8.55
N LYS A 15 -7.34 -8.90 -9.70
CA LYS A 15 -6.17 -9.79 -9.77
C LYS A 15 -4.87 -9.06 -9.42
N SER A 16 -4.66 -7.87 -10.01
CA SER A 16 -3.48 -7.05 -9.73
C SER A 16 -3.45 -6.56 -8.28
N GLY A 17 -4.60 -6.18 -7.72
CA GLY A 17 -4.72 -5.76 -6.31
C GLY A 17 -4.29 -6.86 -5.33
N ILE A 18 -4.66 -8.12 -5.58
CA ILE A 18 -4.24 -9.25 -4.75
C ILE A 18 -2.72 -9.45 -4.82
N THR A 19 -2.15 -9.49 -6.03
CA THR A 19 -0.71 -9.70 -6.21
C THR A 19 0.10 -8.61 -5.52
N VAL A 20 -0.31 -7.34 -5.66
CA VAL A 20 0.37 -6.20 -5.01
C VAL A 20 0.24 -6.26 -3.49
N SER A 21 -0.92 -6.68 -2.96
CA SER A 21 -1.12 -6.82 -1.51
C SER A 21 -0.17 -7.85 -0.90
N PHE A 22 0.01 -8.99 -1.57
CA PHE A 22 0.94 -10.03 -1.12
C PHE A 22 2.41 -9.59 -1.10
N VAL A 23 2.81 -8.65 -1.96
CA VAL A 23 4.18 -8.10 -1.96
C VAL A 23 4.31 -6.98 -0.92
N SER A 24 3.29 -6.13 -0.79
CA SER A 24 3.31 -4.96 0.08
C SER A 24 3.30 -5.31 1.57
N LEU A 25 2.52 -6.33 1.99
CA LEU A 25 2.46 -6.76 3.39
C LEU A 25 3.82 -7.19 3.97
N PRO A 26 4.54 -8.18 3.38
CA PRO A 26 5.82 -8.61 3.90
C PRO A 26 6.90 -7.52 3.79
N LEU A 27 6.87 -6.71 2.72
CA LEU A 27 7.78 -5.58 2.58
C LEU A 27 7.59 -4.57 3.72
N SER A 28 6.35 -4.26 4.07
CA SER A 28 6.03 -3.32 5.15
C SER A 28 6.49 -3.78 6.52
N ILE A 29 6.33 -5.07 6.81
CA ILE A 29 6.80 -5.68 8.06
C ILE A 29 8.33 -5.64 8.12
N SER A 30 9.01 -6.00 7.03
CA SER A 30 10.46 -6.00 6.94
C SER A 30 11.05 -4.60 7.20
N LEU A 31 10.51 -3.57 6.55
CA LEU A 31 10.95 -2.18 6.73
C LEU A 31 10.67 -1.66 8.14
N ALA A 32 9.53 -2.03 8.75
CA ALA A 32 9.22 -1.62 10.11
C ALA A 32 10.23 -2.18 11.12
N VAL A 33 10.61 -3.45 10.97
CA VAL A 33 11.65 -4.07 11.80
C VAL A 33 13.02 -3.44 11.53
N ALA A 34 13.36 -3.15 10.28
CA ALA A 34 14.60 -2.48 9.91
C ALA A 34 14.71 -1.05 10.49
N ALA A 35 13.58 -0.36 10.66
CA ALA A 35 13.49 0.96 11.28
C ALA A 35 13.44 0.94 12.82
N GLY A 36 13.55 -0.23 13.47
CA GLY A 36 13.46 -0.36 14.93
C GLY A 36 12.03 -0.24 15.49
N ALA A 37 11.00 -0.25 14.64
CA ALA A 37 9.60 -0.22 15.04
C ALA A 37 9.01 -1.64 15.20
N THR A 38 7.82 -1.72 15.79
CA THR A 38 7.11 -3.01 15.90
C THR A 38 6.52 -3.43 14.54
N PRO A 39 6.49 -4.75 14.21
CA PRO A 39 5.87 -5.26 13.00
C PRO A 39 4.42 -4.78 12.79
N LEU A 40 3.69 -4.62 13.90
CA LEU A 40 2.31 -4.16 13.90
C LEU A 40 2.18 -2.73 13.34
N MET A 41 3.12 -1.83 13.67
CA MET A 41 3.16 -0.48 13.10
C MET A 41 3.35 -0.50 11.59
N GLY A 42 4.17 -1.43 11.07
CA GLY A 42 4.36 -1.61 9.63
C GLY A 42 3.07 -1.97 8.91
N VAL A 43 2.29 -2.91 9.47
CA VAL A 43 1.00 -3.32 8.91
C VAL A 43 -0.03 -2.19 8.96
N ILE A 44 -0.16 -1.52 10.10
CA ILE A 44 -1.11 -0.41 10.28
C ILE A 44 -0.78 0.72 9.28
N THR A 45 0.50 1.07 9.15
CA THR A 45 0.95 2.11 8.22
C THR A 45 0.67 1.73 6.78
N ALA A 46 0.90 0.47 6.38
CA ALA A 46 0.63 0.00 5.02
C ALA A 46 -0.85 0.12 4.64
N ILE A 47 -1.75 -0.21 5.57
CA ILE A 47 -3.20 -0.10 5.36
C ILE A 47 -3.61 1.37 5.19
N TRP A 48 -3.19 2.24 6.13
CA TRP A 48 -3.54 3.66 6.07
C TRP A 48 -2.93 4.36 4.85
N ALA A 49 -1.67 4.09 4.54
CA ALA A 49 -1.00 4.65 3.37
C ALA A 49 -1.70 4.23 2.07
N GLY A 50 -2.09 2.95 1.94
CA GLY A 50 -2.84 2.46 0.79
C GLY A 50 -4.23 3.11 0.64
N LEU A 51 -4.98 3.24 1.73
CA LEU A 51 -6.29 3.90 1.73
C LEU A 51 -6.18 5.37 1.35
N VAL A 52 -5.30 6.12 2.01
CA VAL A 52 -5.09 7.55 1.77
C VAL A 52 -4.60 7.78 0.34
N ALA A 53 -3.66 6.98 -0.14
CA ALA A 53 -3.15 7.07 -1.50
C ALA A 53 -4.18 6.68 -2.57
N SER A 54 -5.11 5.76 -2.28
CA SER A 54 -6.18 5.42 -3.22
C SER A 54 -7.16 6.57 -3.45
N VAL A 55 -7.31 7.46 -2.46
CA VAL A 55 -8.22 8.62 -2.52
C VAL A 55 -7.53 9.86 -3.05
N LEU A 56 -6.28 10.12 -2.63
CA LEU A 56 -5.52 11.33 -2.96
C LEU A 56 -4.51 11.13 -4.09
N GLY A 57 -4.35 9.91 -4.60
CA GLY A 57 -3.34 9.57 -5.61
C GLY A 57 -3.66 10.15 -6.99
N GLY A 58 -2.64 10.73 -7.64
CA GLY A 58 -2.76 11.33 -8.98
C GLY A 58 -2.62 10.37 -10.16
N SER A 59 -2.36 9.08 -9.92
CA SER A 59 -2.12 8.09 -10.98
C SER A 59 -2.89 6.79 -10.74
N ASN A 60 -3.50 6.29 -11.81
CA ASN A 60 -4.29 5.05 -11.83
C ASN A 60 -3.45 3.77 -11.57
N TYR A 61 -2.11 3.86 -11.67
CA TYR A 61 -1.20 2.70 -11.56
C TYR A 61 -0.15 2.86 -10.46
N ASN A 62 -0.23 3.94 -9.67
CA ASN A 62 0.75 4.18 -8.62
C ASN A 62 0.45 3.30 -7.40
N ILE A 63 1.46 2.58 -6.93
CA ILE A 63 1.39 1.74 -5.73
C ILE A 63 2.08 2.49 -4.61
N VAL A 64 1.34 2.79 -3.54
CA VAL A 64 1.90 3.39 -2.32
C VAL A 64 2.15 2.30 -1.29
N GLY A 65 3.33 2.32 -0.72
CA GLY A 65 3.75 1.46 0.40
C GLY A 65 4.77 2.20 1.27
N PRO A 66 5.19 1.61 2.40
CA PRO A 66 6.22 2.19 3.25
C PRO A 66 7.52 2.33 2.45
N THR A 67 8.02 3.55 2.36
CA THR A 67 9.17 3.87 1.53
C THR A 67 10.46 3.39 2.22
N GLY A 68 11.18 2.46 1.60
CA GLY A 68 12.45 1.95 2.13
C GLY A 68 13.53 3.03 2.30
N ALA A 69 13.48 4.08 1.48
CA ALA A 69 14.38 5.23 1.65
C ALA A 69 14.16 5.98 2.98
N LEU A 70 12.95 5.90 3.56
CA LEU A 70 12.61 6.56 4.83
C LEU A 70 12.85 5.65 6.04
N SER A 71 12.87 4.32 5.89
CA SER A 71 13.03 3.41 7.04
C SER A 71 14.39 3.54 7.73
N GLY A 72 15.44 3.94 7.00
CA GLY A 72 16.77 4.19 7.56
C GLY A 72 16.96 5.56 8.22
N ILE A 73 16.00 6.49 8.06
CA ILE A 73 16.11 7.84 8.62
C ILE A 73 15.69 7.92 10.10
N LEU A 74 15.03 6.87 10.60
CA LEU A 74 14.53 6.76 11.97
C LEU A 74 15.55 6.09 12.92
N VAL A 75 16.73 5.70 12.41
CA VAL A 75 17.86 5.18 13.18
C VAL A 75 18.89 6.28 13.44
#